data_AF-G9YG64-F1
#
_entry.id   AF-G9YG64-F1
#
_cell.length_a   1.000
_cell.length_b   1.000
_cell.length_c   1.000
_cell.angle_alpha   90.00
_cell.angle_beta   90.00
_cell.angle_gamma   90.00
#
_symmetry.space_group_name_H-M   'P 1'
#
loop_
_entity.id
_entity.type
_entity.pdbx_description
1 polymer ?
#
loop_
_entity_poly.entity_id
_entity_poly.type
_entity_poly.pdbx_seq_one_letter_code
_entity_poly.pdbx_strand_id
1 'polypeptide(L)'
;MSYSVPELEDAEVIFNMGYNAATSHPLVARRIVRAKKKGAKIICVDPRKTETARIADIFLQIKGGTNMLFLCSMAHVMVTEDLVDHEFIEAHTVGFEEYAREIADPKYAPEAVAEQTRLNPEDVRKAARLFASSKHTMTTWGMGVTQFSQGVECVIGCSNLALMTGNFGHYATGVGPVRGQNNVQGTCDMGVLPNVYPGYQKVTDPEVRAKFEKAWGVKLSDKNGSPLTHVPDKVLRESDSKKQIHGLLHYR
;
A
#
# COMPACT_ATOMS: atom_id res chain seq x y z
N MET A 1 -1.41 2.79 8.68
CA MET A 1 0.06 2.76 8.63
C MET A 1 0.52 1.91 9.80
N SER A 2 1.64 1.21 9.65
CA SER A 2 2.20 0.38 10.73
C SER A 2 3.08 1.18 11.71
N TYR A 3 3.47 2.39 11.32
CA TYR A 3 4.24 3.34 12.11
C TYR A 3 3.51 4.68 12.23
N SER A 4 3.96 5.52 13.17
CA SER A 4 3.51 6.89 13.33
C SER A 4 4.29 7.87 12.43
N VAL A 5 3.65 8.95 12.00
CA VAL A 5 4.28 9.95 11.11
C VAL A 5 5.58 10.55 11.66
N PRO A 6 5.72 10.84 12.97
CA PRO A 6 6.98 11.35 13.52
C PRO A 6 8.19 10.42 13.34
N GLU A 7 7.98 9.10 13.34
CA GLU A 7 9.05 8.10 13.20
C GLU A 7 9.78 8.20 11.86
N LEU A 8 9.15 8.77 10.83
CA LEU A 8 9.79 9.02 9.53
C LEU A 8 11.09 9.83 9.64
N GLU A 9 11.25 10.65 10.68
CA GLU A 9 12.49 11.42 10.87
C GLU A 9 13.70 10.58 11.27
N ASP A 10 13.48 9.36 11.77
CA ASP A 10 14.52 8.46 12.26
C ASP A 10 14.69 7.23 11.35
N ALA A 11 14.02 7.21 10.19
CA ALA A 11 14.26 6.24 9.14
C ALA A 11 15.72 6.32 8.65
N GLU A 12 16.36 5.18 8.46
CA GLU A 12 17.65 5.11 7.77
C GLU A 12 17.47 5.04 6.25
N VAL A 13 16.38 4.41 5.81
CA VAL A 13 15.99 4.35 4.39
C VAL A 13 14.50 4.69 4.27
N ILE A 14 14.16 5.54 3.31
CA ILE A 14 12.78 5.83 2.94
C ILE A 14 12.54 5.31 1.52
N PHE A 15 11.63 4.35 1.41
CA PHE A 15 11.13 3.86 0.13
C PHE A 15 9.82 4.58 -0.21
N ASN A 16 9.88 5.59 -1.08
CA ASN A 16 8.75 6.41 -1.49
C ASN A 16 8.24 5.97 -2.87
N MET A 17 7.10 5.27 -2.91
CA MET A 17 6.52 4.73 -4.15
C MET A 17 5.16 5.36 -4.47
N GLY A 18 5.06 6.00 -5.64
CA GLY A 18 3.80 6.57 -6.12
C GLY A 18 3.19 7.61 -5.18
N TYR A 19 4.04 8.36 -4.47
CA TYR A 19 3.64 9.30 -3.45
C TYR A 19 4.37 10.64 -3.59
N ASN A 20 3.61 11.73 -3.65
CA ASN A 20 4.14 13.10 -3.68
C ASN A 20 3.76 13.83 -2.39
N ALA A 21 4.55 13.61 -1.33
CA ALA A 21 4.32 14.20 -0.03
C ALA A 21 4.29 15.75 -0.07
N ALA A 22 5.12 16.37 -0.91
CA ALA A 22 5.27 17.83 -0.92
C ALA A 22 3.97 18.57 -1.28
N THR A 23 3.15 17.98 -2.15
CA THR A 23 1.85 18.55 -2.55
C THR A 23 0.69 17.96 -1.77
N SER A 24 0.77 16.69 -1.37
CA SER A 24 -0.34 15.99 -0.73
C SER A 24 -0.35 16.17 0.79
N HIS A 25 0.83 16.18 1.42
CA HIS A 25 0.99 16.23 2.88
C HIS A 25 2.26 17.02 3.27
N PRO A 26 2.29 18.35 3.16
CA PRO A 26 3.50 19.15 3.39
C PRO A 26 4.19 18.92 4.74
N LEU A 27 3.42 18.60 5.79
CA LEU A 27 3.98 18.24 7.10
C LEU A 27 4.70 16.89 7.10
N VAL A 28 4.22 15.91 6.34
CA VAL A 28 4.93 14.62 6.13
C VAL A 28 6.19 14.86 5.30
N ALA A 29 6.10 15.66 4.24
CA ALA A 29 7.26 16.04 3.43
C ALA A 29 8.37 16.69 4.27
N ARG A 30 8.00 17.54 5.24
CA ARG A 30 8.94 18.13 6.19
C ARG A 30 9.67 17.08 7.04
N ARG A 31 8.99 16.00 7.43
CA ARG A 31 9.61 14.87 8.16
C ARG A 31 10.60 14.11 7.26
N ILE A 32 10.23 13.83 6.00
CA ILE A 32 11.14 13.21 5.00
C ILE A 32 12.40 14.07 4.80
N VAL A 33 12.26 15.39 4.66
CA VAL A 33 13.41 16.30 4.53
C VAL A 33 14.30 16.29 5.78
N ARG A 34 13.72 16.18 6.97
CA ARG A 34 14.49 16.07 8.22
C ARG A 34 15.23 14.75 8.32
N ALA A 35 14.61 13.64 7.95
CA ALA A 35 15.27 12.33 7.84
C ALA A 35 16.47 12.41 6.91
N LYS A 36 16.29 12.99 5.71
CA LYS A 36 17.37 13.20 4.74
C LYS A 36 18.54 14.01 5.32
N LYS A 37 18.24 15.08 6.08
CA LYS A 37 19.26 15.89 6.76
C LYS A 37 20.01 15.13 7.86
N LYS A 38 19.39 14.14 8.50
CA LYS A 38 20.04 13.24 9.47
C LYS A 38 20.86 12.13 8.82
N GLY A 39 20.81 12.00 7.50
CA GLY A 39 21.60 11.01 6.74
C GLY A 39 20.77 9.91 6.09
N ALA A 40 19.44 9.91 6.25
CA ALA A 40 18.58 8.91 5.64
C ALA A 40 18.77 8.84 4.12
N LYS A 41 18.72 7.63 3.57
CA LYS A 41 18.72 7.37 2.15
C LYS A 41 17.30 7.32 1.62
N ILE A 42 17.07 7.81 0.41
CA ILE A 42 15.74 7.90 -0.19
C ILE A 42 15.76 7.20 -1.55
N ILE A 43 14.86 6.23 -1.70
CA ILE A 43 14.48 5.64 -2.98
C ILE A 43 13.14 6.24 -3.37
N CYS A 44 13.09 6.95 -4.50
CA CYS A 44 11.85 7.54 -5.02
C CYS A 44 11.45 6.86 -6.33
N VAL A 45 10.26 6.28 -6.35
CA VAL A 45 9.67 5.61 -7.52
C VAL A 45 8.42 6.37 -7.95
N ASP A 46 8.53 7.18 -8.99
CA ASP A 46 7.41 7.95 -9.56
C ASP A 46 7.72 8.22 -11.05
N PRO A 47 6.74 8.12 -11.97
CA PRO A 47 6.94 8.51 -13.37
C PRO A 47 7.33 9.99 -13.55
N ARG A 48 7.08 10.83 -12.54
CA ARG A 48 7.35 12.27 -12.54
C ARG A 48 8.49 12.58 -11.59
N LYS A 49 9.26 13.61 -11.93
CA LYS A 49 10.30 14.17 -11.05
C LYS A 49 9.69 15.09 -9.99
N THR A 50 9.14 14.49 -8.93
CA THR A 50 8.54 15.19 -7.78
C THR A 50 9.60 15.89 -6.90
N GLU A 51 9.19 16.66 -5.89
CA GLU A 51 10.12 17.26 -4.93
C GLU A 51 10.89 16.19 -4.14
N THR A 52 10.26 15.07 -3.79
CA THR A 52 10.94 13.94 -3.15
C THR A 52 12.01 13.35 -4.09
N ALA A 53 11.73 13.26 -5.39
CA ALA A 53 12.71 12.77 -6.37
C ALA A 53 13.95 13.67 -6.47
N ARG A 54 13.82 14.99 -6.21
CA ARG A 54 14.96 15.93 -6.25
C ARG A 54 15.97 15.72 -5.13
N ILE A 55 15.52 15.16 -4.00
CA ILE A 55 16.37 14.88 -2.83
C ILE A 55 16.68 13.38 -2.67
N ALA A 56 16.24 12.55 -3.62
CA ALA A 56 16.42 11.11 -3.57
C ALA A 56 17.86 10.71 -3.90
N ASP A 57 18.36 9.66 -3.24
CA ASP A 57 19.63 9.02 -3.59
C ASP A 57 19.45 8.14 -4.84
N ILE A 58 18.27 7.52 -4.99
CA ILE A 58 17.89 6.75 -6.17
C ILE A 58 16.52 7.26 -6.62
N PHE A 59 16.43 7.76 -7.86
CA PHE A 59 15.17 8.10 -8.51
C PHE A 59 14.91 7.13 -9.67
N LEU A 60 13.83 6.36 -9.56
CA LEU A 60 13.39 5.42 -10.57
C LEU A 60 12.18 5.99 -11.29
N GLN A 61 12.41 6.49 -12.51
CA GLN A 61 11.37 7.06 -13.37
C GLN A 61 10.59 5.96 -14.10
N ILE A 62 9.81 5.19 -13.34
CA ILE A 62 9.07 4.03 -13.83
C ILE A 62 7.98 4.41 -14.85
N LYS A 63 7.72 3.55 -15.83
CA LYS A 63 6.53 3.63 -16.69
C LYS A 63 5.26 3.41 -15.87
N GLY A 64 4.32 4.35 -15.93
CA GLY A 64 3.04 4.22 -15.23
C GLY A 64 2.31 2.91 -15.53
N GLY A 65 1.78 2.25 -14.49
CA GLY A 65 1.09 0.97 -14.59
C GLY A 65 1.97 -0.28 -14.50
N THR A 66 3.30 -0.13 -14.37
CA THR A 66 4.23 -1.27 -14.26
C THR A 66 4.74 -1.54 -12.84
N ASN A 67 4.02 -1.01 -11.84
CA ASN A 67 4.35 -1.08 -10.42
C ASN A 67 4.64 -2.52 -9.93
N MET A 68 3.78 -3.47 -10.29
CA MET A 68 3.92 -4.85 -9.83
C MET A 68 5.17 -5.53 -10.42
N LEU A 69 5.48 -5.28 -11.69
CA LEU A 69 6.71 -5.82 -12.32
C LEU A 69 7.96 -5.33 -11.58
N PHE A 70 7.99 -4.04 -11.22
CA PHE A 70 9.09 -3.48 -10.45
C PHE A 70 9.19 -4.09 -9.04
N LEU A 71 8.07 -4.23 -8.32
CA LEU A 71 8.05 -4.84 -6.98
C LEU A 71 8.49 -6.31 -7.01
N CYS A 72 8.02 -7.09 -7.99
CA CYS A 72 8.48 -8.45 -8.23
C CYS A 72 9.98 -8.50 -8.51
N SER A 73 10.50 -7.55 -9.29
CA SER A 73 11.92 -7.51 -9.62
C SER A 73 12.81 -7.13 -8.44
N MET A 74 12.35 -6.22 -7.59
CA MET A 74 12.99 -5.93 -6.30
C MET A 74 13.06 -7.19 -5.42
N ALA A 75 11.94 -7.91 -5.29
CA ALA A 75 11.87 -9.15 -4.51
C ALA A 75 12.75 -10.26 -5.11
N HIS A 76 12.79 -10.38 -6.44
CA HIS A 76 13.70 -11.30 -7.14
C HIS A 76 15.16 -11.05 -6.76
N VAL A 77 15.61 -9.78 -6.80
CA VAL A 77 16.97 -9.43 -6.39
C VAL A 77 17.22 -9.77 -4.93
N MET A 78 16.27 -9.44 -4.04
CA MET A 78 16.42 -9.73 -2.61
C MET A 78 16.52 -11.23 -2.32
N VAL A 79 15.75 -12.07 -3.02
CA VAL A 79 15.80 -13.53 -2.85
C VAL A 79 17.06 -14.12 -3.48
N THR A 80 17.41 -13.73 -4.71
CA THR A 80 18.54 -14.33 -5.43
C THR A 80 19.91 -13.91 -4.89
N GLU A 81 19.99 -12.75 -4.24
CA GLU A 81 21.19 -12.26 -3.56
C GLU A 81 21.19 -12.53 -2.04
N ASP A 82 20.20 -13.26 -1.52
CA ASP A 82 20.06 -13.59 -0.09
C ASP A 82 20.08 -12.36 0.84
N LEU A 83 19.34 -11.31 0.46
CA LEU A 83 19.21 -10.05 1.21
C LEU A 83 18.01 -10.07 2.17
N VAL A 84 17.51 -11.25 2.49
CA VAL A 84 16.32 -11.45 3.32
C VAL A 84 16.68 -11.66 4.79
N ASP A 85 15.72 -11.44 5.67
CA ASP A 85 15.84 -11.71 7.10
C ASP A 85 15.26 -13.08 7.44
N HIS A 86 16.09 -14.12 7.39
CA HIS A 86 15.64 -15.49 7.65
C HIS A 86 15.04 -15.67 9.04
N GLU A 87 15.62 -15.04 10.07
CA GLU A 87 15.12 -15.15 11.45
C GLU A 87 13.73 -14.50 11.59
N PHE A 88 13.55 -13.30 11.03
CA PHE A 88 12.25 -12.63 11.03
C PHE A 88 11.21 -13.42 10.23
N ILE A 89 11.59 -13.94 9.07
CA ILE A 89 10.72 -14.73 8.19
C ILE A 89 10.21 -15.97 8.93
N GLU A 90 11.11 -16.74 9.55
CA GLU A 90 10.77 -17.95 10.29
C GLU A 90 9.86 -17.65 11.48
N ALA A 91 10.13 -16.56 12.21
CA ALA A 91 9.38 -16.21 13.41
C ALA A 91 8.00 -15.57 13.14
N HIS A 92 7.84 -14.84 12.04
CA HIS A 92 6.73 -13.88 11.89
C HIS A 92 5.97 -13.95 10.57
N THR A 93 6.35 -14.85 9.66
CA THR A 93 5.70 -14.95 8.34
C THR A 93 5.23 -16.37 8.04
N VAL A 94 4.42 -16.50 6.99
CA VAL A 94 3.97 -17.79 6.44
C VAL A 94 4.05 -17.74 4.93
N GLY A 95 4.30 -18.88 4.28
CA GLY A 95 4.30 -18.99 2.81
C GLY A 95 5.53 -18.41 2.10
N PHE A 96 6.60 -18.05 2.83
CA PHE A 96 7.80 -17.48 2.22
C PHE A 96 8.51 -18.43 1.25
N GLU A 97 8.63 -19.73 1.56
CA GLU A 97 9.34 -20.67 0.70
C GLU A 97 8.69 -20.82 -0.69
N GLU A 98 7.35 -20.85 -0.75
CA GLU A 98 6.60 -20.90 -2.00
C GLU A 98 6.79 -19.60 -2.80
N TYR A 99 6.66 -18.46 -2.11
CA TYR A 99 6.87 -17.14 -2.70
C TYR A 99 8.29 -16.96 -3.25
N ALA A 100 9.32 -17.34 -2.47
CA ALA A 100 10.72 -17.23 -2.83
C ALA A 100 11.05 -18.08 -4.06
N ARG A 101 10.48 -19.30 -4.13
CA ARG A 101 10.62 -20.19 -5.28
C ARG A 101 10.02 -19.59 -6.55
N GLU A 102 8.83 -18.98 -6.46
CA GLU A 102 8.20 -18.33 -7.60
C GLU A 102 8.98 -17.09 -8.04
N ILE A 103 9.37 -16.24 -7.08
CA ILE A 103 10.00 -14.95 -7.41
C ILE A 103 11.44 -15.09 -7.90
N ALA A 104 12.12 -16.20 -7.56
CA ALA A 104 13.44 -16.53 -8.09
C ALA A 104 13.44 -16.85 -9.60
N ASP A 105 12.26 -17.01 -10.22
CA ASP A 105 12.15 -17.21 -11.67
C ASP A 105 12.81 -16.05 -12.44
N PRO A 106 13.71 -16.32 -13.41
CA PRO A 106 14.36 -15.30 -14.25
C PRO A 106 13.41 -14.35 -14.97
N LYS A 107 12.12 -14.68 -15.16
CA LYS A 107 11.13 -13.75 -15.73
C LYS A 107 10.91 -12.50 -14.87
N TYR A 108 11.30 -12.52 -13.59
CA TYR A 108 11.26 -11.38 -12.69
C TYR A 108 12.62 -10.67 -12.55
N ALA A 109 13.68 -11.18 -13.19
CA ALA A 109 14.99 -10.54 -13.16
C ALA A 109 14.92 -9.08 -13.66
N PRO A 110 15.74 -8.16 -13.12
CA PRO A 110 15.78 -6.77 -13.57
C PRO A 110 15.89 -6.60 -15.09
N GLU A 111 16.66 -7.46 -15.76
CA GLU A 111 16.79 -7.48 -17.23
C GLU A 111 15.47 -7.82 -17.93
N ALA A 112 14.71 -8.77 -17.39
CA ALA A 112 13.48 -9.29 -18.01
C ALA A 112 12.31 -8.28 -17.97
N VAL A 113 12.34 -7.34 -17.01
CA VAL A 113 11.30 -6.32 -16.84
C VAL A 113 11.74 -4.92 -17.29
N ALA A 114 12.99 -4.76 -17.75
CA ALA A 114 13.61 -3.46 -18.01
C ALA A 114 12.85 -2.66 -19.08
N GLU A 115 12.46 -3.31 -20.17
CA GLU A 115 11.76 -2.67 -21.28
C GLU A 115 10.36 -2.16 -20.85
N GLN A 116 9.60 -3.01 -20.14
CA GLN A 116 8.25 -2.70 -19.70
C GLN A 116 8.27 -1.57 -18.66
N THR A 117 9.16 -1.67 -17.67
CA THR A 117 9.27 -0.70 -16.58
C THR A 117 9.99 0.59 -17.01
N ARG A 118 10.79 0.54 -18.08
CA ARG A 118 11.72 1.60 -18.53
C ARG A 118 12.78 1.95 -17.49
N LEU A 119 13.13 0.99 -16.64
CA LEU A 119 14.16 1.15 -15.62
C LEU A 119 15.45 0.46 -16.06
N ASN A 120 16.59 1.05 -15.68
CA ASN A 120 17.87 0.37 -15.82
C ASN A 120 17.94 -0.79 -14.83
N PRO A 121 18.24 -2.04 -15.26
CA PRO A 121 18.39 -3.20 -14.39
C PRO A 121 19.29 -2.95 -13.17
N GLU A 122 20.40 -2.24 -13.37
CA GLU A 122 21.35 -1.94 -12.30
C GLU A 122 20.79 -1.00 -11.24
N ASP A 123 19.90 -0.08 -11.62
CA ASP A 123 19.28 0.84 -10.66
C ASP A 123 18.19 0.13 -9.85
N VAL A 124 17.52 -0.88 -10.43
CA VAL A 124 16.63 -1.78 -9.68
C VAL A 124 17.41 -2.59 -8.64
N ARG A 125 18.58 -3.16 -9.01
CA ARG A 125 19.46 -3.86 -8.06
C ARG A 125 19.93 -2.96 -6.93
N LYS A 126 20.41 -1.74 -7.27
CA LYS A 126 20.82 -0.76 -6.27
C LYS A 126 19.68 -0.40 -5.32
N ALA A 127 18.47 -0.23 -5.84
CA ALA A 127 17.30 0.03 -5.00
C ALA A 127 16.97 -1.15 -4.08
N ALA A 128 17.01 -2.40 -4.58
CA ALA A 128 16.76 -3.59 -3.78
C ALA A 128 17.78 -3.76 -2.65
N ARG A 129 19.07 -3.63 -2.98
CA ARG A 129 20.17 -3.66 -2.00
C ARG A 129 20.05 -2.55 -0.96
N LEU A 130 19.75 -1.33 -1.40
CA LEU A 130 19.58 -0.19 -0.49
C LEU A 130 18.37 -0.38 0.44
N PHE A 131 17.24 -0.87 -0.09
CA PHE A 131 16.05 -1.17 0.70
C PHE A 131 16.36 -2.20 1.80
N ALA A 132 17.08 -3.28 1.45
CA ALA A 132 17.42 -4.37 2.36
C ALA A 132 18.61 -4.03 3.30
N SER A 133 19.37 -2.96 3.03
CA SER A 133 20.58 -2.61 3.79
C SER A 133 20.32 -2.15 5.23
N SER A 134 19.07 -1.92 5.61
CA SER A 134 18.68 -1.44 6.93
C SER A 134 17.43 -2.16 7.44
N LYS A 135 17.34 -2.27 8.77
CA LYS A 135 16.11 -2.66 9.50
C LYS A 135 15.21 -1.46 9.79
N HIS A 136 15.66 -0.24 9.49
CA HIS A 136 14.90 1.00 9.64
C HIS A 136 14.48 1.57 8.28
N THR A 137 14.04 0.68 7.37
CA THR A 137 13.45 1.05 6.07
C THR A 137 11.96 1.33 6.23
N MET A 138 11.56 2.57 5.97
CA MET A 138 10.16 2.99 6.02
C MET A 138 9.60 3.19 4.62
N THR A 139 8.59 2.38 4.29
CA THR A 139 7.87 2.47 3.02
C THR A 139 6.73 3.48 3.13
N THR A 140 6.66 4.41 2.19
CA THR A 140 5.53 5.35 2.01
C THR A 140 4.92 5.17 0.62
N TRP A 141 3.60 5.08 0.55
CA TRP A 141 2.89 5.11 -0.73
C TRP A 141 1.60 5.92 -0.67
N GLY A 142 1.09 6.25 -1.86
CA GLY A 142 -0.16 6.95 -2.05
C GLY A 142 -0.93 6.41 -3.25
N MET A 143 -1.63 7.31 -3.94
CA MET A 143 -2.51 6.95 -5.05
C MET A 143 -1.78 6.39 -6.28
N GLY A 144 -0.47 6.66 -6.41
CA GLY A 144 0.35 6.07 -7.48
C GLY A 144 0.50 4.54 -7.36
N VAL A 145 0.05 3.94 -6.25
CA VAL A 145 -0.08 2.51 -6.05
C VAL A 145 -1.55 2.09 -6.12
N THR A 146 -2.42 2.71 -5.31
CA THR A 146 -3.78 2.21 -5.08
C THR A 146 -4.79 2.49 -6.20
N GLN A 147 -4.55 3.48 -7.06
CA GLN A 147 -5.44 3.85 -8.18
C GLN A 147 -5.02 3.20 -9.52
N PHE A 148 -4.58 1.96 -9.45
CA PHE A 148 -4.28 1.11 -10.59
C PHE A 148 -5.08 -0.19 -10.51
N SER A 149 -5.25 -0.87 -11.65
CA SER A 149 -5.98 -2.15 -11.72
C SER A 149 -5.41 -3.22 -10.78
N GLN A 150 -4.09 -3.22 -10.59
CA GLN A 150 -3.37 -4.13 -9.69
C GLN A 150 -3.01 -3.48 -8.34
N GLY A 151 -3.83 -2.52 -7.88
CA GLY A 151 -3.50 -1.71 -6.69
C GLY A 151 -3.41 -2.52 -5.40
N VAL A 152 -4.25 -3.56 -5.25
CA VAL A 152 -4.22 -4.45 -4.08
C VAL A 152 -2.94 -5.28 -4.07
N GLU A 153 -2.59 -5.86 -5.21
CA GLU A 153 -1.41 -6.68 -5.42
C GLU A 153 -0.13 -5.87 -5.17
N CYS A 154 -0.09 -4.61 -5.62
CA CYS A 154 1.06 -3.74 -5.36
C CYS A 154 1.20 -3.38 -3.87
N VAL A 155 0.08 -3.19 -3.14
CA VAL A 155 0.12 -2.99 -1.68
C VAL A 155 0.66 -4.24 -0.96
N ILE A 156 0.24 -5.43 -1.41
CA ILE A 156 0.79 -6.70 -0.92
C ILE A 156 2.29 -6.78 -1.24
N GLY A 157 2.70 -6.46 -2.48
CA GLY A 157 4.10 -6.46 -2.89
C GLY A 157 4.97 -5.54 -2.04
N CYS A 158 4.55 -4.30 -1.79
CA CYS A 158 5.25 -3.40 -0.86
C CYS A 158 5.37 -3.99 0.56
N SER A 159 4.31 -4.66 1.03
CA SER A 159 4.30 -5.29 2.34
C SER A 159 5.21 -6.51 2.40
N ASN A 160 5.26 -7.31 1.34
CA ASN A 160 6.16 -8.46 1.23
C ASN A 160 7.62 -8.02 1.29
N LEU A 161 8.02 -6.96 0.56
CA LEU A 161 9.40 -6.45 0.65
C LEU A 161 9.78 -6.07 2.09
N ALA A 162 8.86 -5.42 2.81
CA ALA A 162 9.08 -5.06 4.22
C ALA A 162 9.21 -6.30 5.12
N LEU A 163 8.31 -7.28 4.98
CA LEU A 163 8.33 -8.50 5.77
C LEU A 163 9.57 -9.37 5.48
N MET A 164 9.94 -9.53 4.21
CA MET A 164 11.10 -10.33 3.79
C MET A 164 12.42 -9.77 4.30
N THR A 165 12.48 -8.47 4.60
CA THR A 165 13.71 -7.80 5.05
C THR A 165 13.69 -7.50 6.54
N GLY A 166 12.66 -7.97 7.28
CA GLY A 166 12.49 -7.70 8.70
C GLY A 166 12.13 -6.25 9.04
N ASN A 167 11.72 -5.47 8.04
CA ASN A 167 11.34 -4.06 8.19
C ASN A 167 9.88 -3.92 8.65
N PHE A 168 9.50 -4.55 9.77
CA PHE A 168 8.13 -4.47 10.31
C PHE A 168 8.09 -4.75 11.81
N GLY A 169 7.17 -4.09 12.53
CA GLY A 169 6.87 -4.42 13.93
C GLY A 169 7.79 -3.80 14.99
N HIS A 170 8.68 -2.88 14.61
CA HIS A 170 9.53 -2.14 15.54
C HIS A 170 9.64 -0.65 15.17
N TYR A 171 10.38 0.14 15.97
CA TYR A 171 10.48 1.59 15.80
C TYR A 171 11.13 1.98 14.46
N ALA A 172 10.61 3.04 13.83
CA ALA A 172 11.13 3.63 12.60
C ALA A 172 11.30 2.62 11.45
N THR A 173 10.34 1.71 11.31
CA THR A 173 10.25 0.76 10.19
C THR A 173 8.80 0.53 9.77
N GLY A 174 8.60 -0.18 8.66
CA GLY A 174 7.27 -0.65 8.25
C GLY A 174 6.71 0.01 7.00
N VAL A 175 5.40 -0.17 6.83
CA VAL A 175 4.63 0.29 5.68
C VAL A 175 3.59 1.34 6.05
N GLY A 176 3.52 2.40 5.24
CA GLY A 176 2.68 3.57 5.46
C GLY A 176 1.89 4.00 4.23
N PRO A 177 0.63 3.53 4.08
CA PRO A 177 -0.34 4.21 3.22
C PRO A 177 -0.65 5.59 3.82
N VAL A 178 -0.11 6.66 3.25
CA VAL A 178 -0.35 8.02 3.76
C VAL A 178 -1.69 8.52 3.23
N ARG A 179 -2.72 8.40 4.07
CA ARG A 179 -4.11 8.66 3.69
C ARG A 179 -4.36 10.15 3.41
N GLY A 180 -5.21 10.44 2.41
CA GLY A 180 -5.44 11.80 1.90
C GLY A 180 -6.32 12.69 2.78
N GLN A 181 -7.61 12.36 2.88
CA GLN A 181 -8.58 13.20 3.59
C GLN A 181 -8.36 13.13 5.11
N ASN A 182 -8.57 14.26 5.79
CA ASN A 182 -8.32 14.44 7.23
C ASN A 182 -8.87 13.32 8.12
N ASN A 183 -10.07 12.80 7.82
CA ASN A 183 -10.75 11.81 8.65
C ASN A 183 -11.06 10.49 7.93
N VAL A 184 -10.45 10.18 6.79
CA VAL A 184 -10.72 8.88 6.13
C VAL A 184 -10.30 7.70 7.02
N GLN A 185 -9.31 7.88 7.90
CA GLN A 185 -8.97 6.89 8.93
C GLN A 185 -10.12 6.73 9.93
N GLY A 186 -10.54 7.81 10.59
CA GLY A 186 -11.62 7.77 11.58
C GLY A 186 -12.97 7.33 10.99
N THR A 187 -13.29 7.72 9.76
CA THR A 187 -14.49 7.26 9.05
C THR A 187 -14.49 5.74 8.87
N CYS A 188 -13.35 5.14 8.49
CA CYS A 188 -13.20 3.68 8.45
C CYS A 188 -13.27 3.07 9.86
N ASP A 189 -12.60 3.68 10.84
CA ASP A 189 -12.60 3.21 12.23
C ASP A 189 -14.03 3.21 12.82
N MET A 190 -14.89 4.12 12.39
CA MET A 190 -16.30 4.21 12.80
C MET A 190 -17.23 3.29 11.99
N GLY A 191 -16.69 2.37 11.20
CA GLY A 191 -17.51 1.39 10.47
C GLY A 191 -18.33 2.00 9.33
N VAL A 192 -17.91 3.14 8.77
CA VAL A 192 -18.52 3.69 7.53
C VAL A 192 -17.96 2.92 6.31
N LEU A 193 -18.11 1.61 6.38
CA LEU A 193 -17.68 0.61 5.43
C LEU A 193 -18.80 -0.45 5.37
N PRO A 194 -19.11 -1.02 4.20
CA PRO A 194 -20.28 -1.87 4.05
C PRO A 194 -20.21 -3.21 4.79
N ASN A 195 -19.05 -3.59 5.33
CA ASN A 195 -18.75 -4.93 5.81
C ASN A 195 -18.30 -4.99 7.28
N VAL A 196 -18.19 -3.86 7.98
CA VAL A 196 -17.73 -3.80 9.37
C VAL A 196 -18.51 -2.78 10.19
N TYR A 197 -18.67 -3.06 11.48
CA TYR A 197 -19.03 -2.11 12.53
C TYR A 197 -17.81 -1.28 12.98
N PRO A 198 -17.98 -0.27 13.86
CA PRO A 198 -16.85 0.46 14.44
C PRO A 198 -15.77 -0.48 15.03
N GLY A 199 -14.50 -0.14 14.84
CA GLY A 199 -13.36 -0.95 15.26
C GLY A 199 -13.05 -2.13 14.35
N TYR A 200 -13.41 -2.06 13.06
CA TYR A 200 -13.16 -3.10 12.05
C TYR A 200 -13.76 -4.49 12.36
N GLN A 201 -14.90 -4.51 13.06
CA GLN A 201 -15.54 -5.75 13.48
C GLN A 201 -16.54 -6.21 12.43
N LYS A 202 -16.36 -7.41 11.85
CA LYS A 202 -17.15 -7.88 10.70
C LYS A 202 -18.64 -7.97 11.00
N VAL A 203 -19.49 -7.48 10.09
CA VAL A 203 -20.96 -7.59 10.22
C VAL A 203 -21.45 -9.04 10.13
N THR A 204 -20.69 -9.89 9.46
CA THR A 204 -20.98 -11.31 9.28
C THR A 204 -20.73 -12.13 10.55
N ASP A 205 -19.96 -11.60 11.52
CA ASP A 205 -19.65 -12.28 12.77
C ASP A 205 -20.88 -12.24 13.71
N PRO A 206 -21.44 -13.40 14.10
CA PRO A 206 -22.64 -13.46 14.91
C PRO A 206 -22.44 -12.92 16.33
N GLU A 207 -21.26 -13.07 16.94
CA GLU A 207 -20.99 -12.58 18.29
C GLU A 207 -20.87 -11.05 18.31
N VAL A 208 -20.16 -10.50 17.33
CA VAL A 208 -20.07 -9.05 17.12
C VAL A 208 -21.46 -8.47 16.87
N ARG A 209 -22.23 -9.07 15.96
CA ARG A 209 -23.59 -8.61 15.64
C ARG A 209 -24.48 -8.63 16.87
N ALA A 210 -24.49 -9.72 17.64
CA ALA A 210 -25.28 -9.83 18.87
C ALA A 210 -24.92 -8.73 19.90
N LYS A 211 -23.63 -8.38 20.03
CA LYS A 211 -23.19 -7.27 20.88
C LYS A 211 -23.81 -5.92 20.44
N PHE A 212 -23.79 -5.61 19.15
CA PHE A 212 -24.37 -4.37 18.62
C PHE A 212 -25.91 -4.38 18.66
N GLU A 213 -26.56 -5.50 18.36
CA GLU A 213 -28.01 -5.65 18.51
C GLU A 213 -28.46 -5.40 19.96
N LYS A 214 -27.74 -5.96 20.94
CA LYS A 214 -28.00 -5.73 22.36
C LYS A 214 -27.83 -4.25 22.73
N ALA A 215 -26.77 -3.61 22.25
CA ALA A 215 -26.49 -2.21 22.55
C ALA A 215 -27.50 -1.24 21.92
N TRP A 216 -27.99 -1.54 20.72
CA TRP A 216 -28.86 -0.65 19.95
C TRP A 216 -30.36 -1.00 20.05
N GLY A 217 -30.70 -2.19 20.56
CA GLY A 217 -32.07 -2.64 20.72
C GLY A 217 -32.78 -2.96 19.39
N VAL A 218 -32.03 -3.25 18.33
CA VAL A 218 -32.56 -3.54 16.98
C VAL A 218 -31.93 -4.79 16.40
N LYS A 219 -32.64 -5.47 15.49
CA LYS A 219 -32.08 -6.55 14.68
C LYS A 219 -31.27 -6.00 13.51
N LEU A 220 -30.06 -6.53 13.32
CA LEU A 220 -29.12 -6.07 12.31
C LEU A 220 -28.93 -7.12 11.21
N SER A 221 -28.57 -6.66 10.01
CA SER A 221 -28.28 -7.57 8.90
C SER A 221 -26.98 -8.34 9.13
N ASP A 222 -26.96 -9.58 8.69
CA ASP A 222 -25.79 -10.47 8.66
C ASP A 222 -25.03 -10.42 7.32
N LYS A 223 -25.46 -9.57 6.38
CA LYS A 223 -24.89 -9.47 5.04
C LYS A 223 -24.07 -8.20 4.89
N ASN A 224 -23.01 -8.30 4.08
CA ASN A 224 -22.28 -7.12 3.63
C ASN A 224 -23.19 -6.20 2.81
N GLY A 225 -23.09 -4.91 3.07
CA GLY A 225 -23.69 -3.86 2.25
C GLY A 225 -23.01 -3.73 0.88
N SER A 226 -23.49 -2.77 0.09
CA SER A 226 -22.92 -2.49 -1.23
C SER A 226 -21.85 -1.41 -1.13
N PRO A 227 -20.66 -1.59 -1.74
CA PRO A 227 -19.72 -0.49 -1.94
C PRO A 227 -20.35 0.62 -2.78
N LEU A 228 -20.04 1.88 -2.45
CA LEU A 228 -20.57 3.04 -3.17
C LEU A 228 -20.29 2.98 -4.68
N THR A 229 -19.12 2.47 -5.07
CA THR A 229 -18.71 2.30 -6.47
C THR A 229 -19.62 1.35 -7.27
N HIS A 230 -20.35 0.46 -6.61
CA HIS A 230 -21.28 -0.47 -7.26
C HIS A 230 -22.73 0.03 -7.25
N VAL A 231 -23.03 1.12 -6.52
CA VAL A 231 -24.39 1.65 -6.41
C VAL A 231 -24.95 2.09 -7.77
N PRO A 232 -24.22 2.83 -8.63
CA PRO A 232 -24.75 3.21 -9.95
C PRO A 232 -25.17 2.01 -10.79
N ASP A 233 -24.35 0.95 -10.82
CA ASP A 233 -24.65 -0.28 -11.57
C ASP A 233 -25.90 -0.98 -11.03
N LYS A 234 -26.01 -1.09 -9.69
CA LYS A 234 -27.17 -1.68 -9.04
C LYS A 234 -28.46 -0.91 -9.30
N VAL A 235 -28.41 0.43 -9.30
CA VAL A 235 -29.58 1.27 -9.60
C VAL A 235 -30.03 1.09 -11.04
N LEU A 236 -29.09 1.06 -12.00
CA LEU A 236 -29.42 0.90 -13.42
C LEU A 236 -29.97 -0.48 -13.78
N ARG A 237 -29.60 -1.52 -13.01
CA ARG A 237 -30.00 -2.92 -13.25
C ARG A 237 -31.06 -3.43 -12.28
N GLU A 238 -31.68 -2.55 -11.49
CA GLU A 238 -32.74 -2.93 -10.55
C GLU A 238 -33.97 -3.44 -11.33
N SER A 239 -34.35 -4.69 -11.08
CA SER A 239 -35.45 -5.36 -11.76
C SER A 239 -36.76 -5.28 -10.97
N ASP A 240 -36.70 -5.00 -9.67
CA ASP A 240 -37.88 -4.74 -8.84
C ASP A 240 -38.41 -3.34 -9.14
N SER A 241 -39.55 -3.27 -9.84
CA SER A 241 -40.19 -2.00 -10.23
C SER A 241 -40.49 -1.08 -9.04
N LYS A 242 -40.64 -1.62 -7.82
CA LYS A 242 -40.86 -0.80 -6.61
C LYS A 242 -39.58 -0.12 -6.11
N LYS A 243 -38.41 -0.58 -6.53
CA LYS A 243 -37.09 -0.07 -6.13
C LYS A 243 -36.40 0.74 -7.22
N GLN A 244 -36.95 0.73 -8.44
CA GLN A 244 -36.45 1.53 -9.55
C GLN A 244 -36.57 3.02 -9.21
N ILE A 245 -35.46 3.74 -9.39
CA ILE A 245 -35.45 5.19 -9.22
C ILE A 245 -35.96 5.82 -10.52
N HIS A 246 -37.17 6.38 -10.48
CA HIS A 246 -37.72 7.12 -11.61
C HIS A 246 -37.25 8.57 -11.54
N GLY A 247 -36.27 8.93 -12.38
CA GLY A 247 -35.91 10.34 -12.58
C GLY A 247 -36.99 11.05 -13.39
N LEU A 248 -37.52 12.17 -12.89
CA LEU A 248 -38.29 13.13 -13.68
C LEU A 248 -37.32 13.89 -14.60
N LEU A 249 -36.98 13.31 -15.75
CA LEU A 249 -36.34 14.07 -16.82
C LEU A 249 -37.40 14.95 -17.48
N HIS A 250 -37.63 16.15 -16.94
CA HIS A 250 -38.29 17.22 -17.67
C HIS A 250 -37.35 17.68 -18.80
N TYR A 251 -37.45 17.06 -19.96
CA TYR A 251 -36.98 17.66 -21.20
C TYR A 251 -37.88 18.87 -21.48
N ARG A 252 -37.32 20.08 -21.38
CA ARG A 252 -37.85 21.29 -22.01
C ARG A 252 -37.12 21.54 -23.31
#